data_AF-A0A967SNT9-F1
#
_entry.id   AF-A0A967SNT9-F1
#
_cell.length_a   1.000
_cell.length_b   1.000
_cell.length_c   1.000
_cell.angle_alpha   90.00
_cell.angle_beta   90.00
_cell.angle_gamma   90.00
#
_symmetry.space_group_name_H-M   'P 1'
#
loop_
_entity.id
_entity.type
_entity.pdbx_description
1 polymer ?
#
loop_
_entity_poly.entity_id
_entity_poly.type
_entity_poly.pdbx_seq_one_letter_code
_entity_poly.pdbx_strand_id
1 'polypeptide(L)'
;MSVFDDNYQNDETGRSAYDPKILLKVVLLGYSRGLTSSREIERACCENVLFMAMSCNQRPDHSTIAPFVSSMKDQIKPLFRDILLVCDQEGLLGGSFFAIDGCKMSSN
;
A
#
# COMPACT_ATOMS: atom_id res chain seq x y z
N MET A 1 -6.56 -12.64 -0.38
CA MET A 1 -6.65 -11.22 0.05
C MET A 1 -8.10 -10.76 0.01
N SER A 2 -8.93 -11.19 0.98
CA SER A 2 -10.31 -10.71 1.18
C SER A 2 -10.47 -9.83 2.43
N VAL A 3 -9.39 -9.65 3.21
CA VAL A 3 -9.40 -8.99 4.52
C VAL A 3 -9.78 -7.50 4.44
N PHE A 4 -9.68 -6.91 3.25
CA PHE A 4 -10.07 -5.53 3.01
C PHE A 4 -11.45 -5.39 2.38
N ASP A 5 -12.01 -6.46 1.81
CA ASP A 5 -13.26 -6.40 1.04
C ASP A 5 -14.46 -6.07 1.96
N ASP A 6 -14.42 -6.56 3.21
CA ASP A 6 -15.45 -6.30 4.23
C ASP A 6 -15.59 -4.81 4.61
N ASN A 7 -14.58 -3.99 4.32
CA ASN A 7 -14.58 -2.56 4.62
C ASN A 7 -15.24 -1.70 3.54
N TYR A 8 -15.66 -2.28 2.42
CA TYR A 8 -16.21 -1.55 1.28
C TYR A 8 -17.62 -2.04 0.96
N GLN A 9 -18.62 -1.21 1.28
CA GLN A 9 -19.99 -1.36 0.79
C GLN A 9 -20.24 -0.33 -0.30
N ASN A 10 -20.49 -0.79 -1.52
CA ASN A 10 -20.97 0.05 -2.60
C ASN A 10 -22.49 0.18 -2.48
N ASP A 11 -23.01 1.40 -2.46
CA ASP A 11 -24.42 1.69 -2.63
C ASP A 11 -24.73 2.04 -4.10
N GLU A 12 -26.01 2.16 -4.45
CA GLU A 12 -26.41 2.57 -5.81
C GLU A 12 -26.16 4.08 -6.06
N THR A 13 -25.79 4.83 -5.04
CA THR A 13 -25.67 6.29 -5.04
C THR A 13 -24.24 6.74 -4.73
N GLY A 14 -23.34 6.56 -5.69
CA GLY A 14 -21.98 7.07 -5.56
C GLY A 14 -21.02 6.51 -6.60
N ARG A 15 -19.76 6.94 -6.53
CA ARG A 15 -18.68 6.30 -7.29
C ARG A 15 -18.32 5.00 -6.56
N SER A 16 -18.30 3.88 -7.27
CA SER A 16 -17.86 2.61 -6.69
C SER A 16 -16.47 2.74 -6.08
N ALA A 17 -16.27 2.08 -4.94
CA ALA A 17 -15.00 2.02 -4.26
C ALA A 17 -13.92 1.41 -5.15
N TYR A 18 -12.69 1.90 -4.97
CA TYR A 18 -11.52 1.28 -5.58
C TYR A 18 -11.30 -0.11 -5.00
N ASP A 19 -10.88 -1.05 -5.84
CA ASP A 19 -10.48 -2.39 -5.38
C ASP A 19 -9.35 -2.25 -4.34
N PRO A 20 -9.50 -2.81 -3.13
CA PRO A 20 -8.47 -2.72 -2.09
C PRO A 20 -7.11 -3.26 -2.54
N LYS A 21 -7.09 -4.22 -3.46
CA LYS A 21 -5.86 -4.77 -4.05
C LYS A 21 -5.13 -3.74 -4.90
N ILE A 22 -5.87 -2.87 -5.60
CA ILE A 22 -5.28 -1.78 -6.37
C ILE A 22 -4.66 -0.75 -5.42
N LEU A 23 -5.41 -0.34 -4.39
CA LEU A 23 -4.91 0.59 -3.38
C LEU A 23 -3.66 0.04 -2.66
N LEU A 24 -3.67 -1.24 -2.30
CA LEU A 24 -2.52 -1.89 -1.68
C LEU A 24 -1.29 -1.90 -2.59
N LYS A 25 -1.47 -2.25 -3.87
CA LYS A 25 -0.38 -2.26 -4.85
C LYS A 25 0.30 -0.89 -4.98
N VAL A 26 -0.48 0.18 -5.14
CA VAL A 26 0.08 1.52 -5.32
C VAL A 26 0.74 2.04 -4.03
N VAL A 27 0.20 1.71 -2.86
CA VAL A 27 0.79 2.06 -1.57
C VAL A 27 2.13 1.36 -1.37
N LEU A 28 2.18 0.03 -1.55
CA LEU A 28 3.42 -0.73 -1.41
C LEU A 28 4.49 -0.28 -2.41
N LEU A 29 4.10 -0.01 -3.65
CA LEU A 29 5.00 0.53 -4.68
C LEU A 29 5.49 1.95 -4.34
N GLY A 30 4.63 2.77 -3.72
CA GLY A 30 4.99 4.09 -3.20
C GLY A 30 6.09 3.98 -2.15
N TYR A 31 5.85 3.17 -1.12
CA TYR A 31 6.80 2.98 -0.02
C TYR A 31 8.11 2.36 -0.48
N SER A 32 8.09 1.39 -1.41
CA SER A 32 9.32 0.81 -1.96
C SER A 32 10.16 1.82 -2.74
N ARG A 33 9.59 2.97 -3.14
CA ARG A 33 10.29 4.09 -3.79
C ARG A 33 10.51 5.30 -2.90
N GLY A 34 10.22 5.20 -1.60
CA GLY A 34 10.35 6.30 -0.65
C GLY A 34 9.25 7.35 -0.74
N LEU A 35 8.17 7.12 -1.50
CA LEU A 35 6.99 8.00 -1.54
C LEU A 35 6.10 7.68 -0.34
N THR A 36 6.19 8.47 0.71
CA THR A 36 5.47 8.23 1.97
C THR A 36 4.19 9.04 2.09
N SER A 37 4.08 10.14 1.34
CA SER A 37 2.88 10.98 1.32
C SER A 37 1.81 10.43 0.39
N SER A 38 0.55 10.38 0.85
CA SER A 38 -0.59 10.01 0.00
C SER A 38 -0.74 10.92 -1.22
N ARG A 39 -0.35 12.19 -1.12
CA ARG A 39 -0.34 13.14 -2.24
C ARG A 39 0.75 12.82 -3.27
N GLU A 40 1.91 12.34 -2.82
CA GLU A 40 2.97 11.90 -3.74
C GLU A 40 2.55 10.64 -4.50
N ILE A 41 1.88 9.71 -3.82
CA ILE A 41 1.33 8.50 -4.43
C ILE A 41 0.21 8.85 -5.42
N GLU A 42 -0.69 9.77 -5.09
CA GLU A 42 -1.71 10.30 -6.01
C GLU A 42 -1.06 10.88 -7.27
N ARG A 43 -0.05 11.75 -7.11
CA ARG A 43 0.68 12.32 -8.25
C ARG A 43 1.35 11.24 -9.09
N ALA A 44 1.96 10.24 -8.45
CA ALA A 44 2.57 9.12 -9.15
C ALA A 44 1.55 8.33 -9.98
N CYS A 45 0.33 8.11 -9.49
CA CYS A 45 -0.75 7.47 -10.25
C CYS A 45 -1.17 8.27 -11.50
N CYS A 46 -0.91 9.58 -11.53
CA CYS A 46 -1.23 10.46 -12.66
C CYS A 46 -0.07 10.68 -13.63
N GLU A 47 1.19 10.52 -13.19
CA GLU A 47 2.37 10.93 -13.97
C GLU A 47 3.36 9.79 -14.25
N ASN A 48 3.37 8.74 -13.42
CA ASN A 48 4.33 7.65 -13.52
C ASN A 48 3.71 6.42 -14.19
N VAL A 49 4.28 6.00 -15.33
CA VAL A 49 3.78 4.86 -16.14
C VAL A 49 3.66 3.57 -15.34
N LEU A 50 4.57 3.32 -14.39
CA LEU A 50 4.49 2.10 -13.58
C LEU A 50 3.31 2.15 -12.60
N PHE A 51 3.04 3.30 -12.00
CA PHE A 51 1.89 3.47 -11.13
C PHE A 51 0.59 3.39 -11.93
N MET A 52 0.54 3.97 -13.13
CA MET A 52 -0.60 3.83 -14.05
C MET A 52 -0.85 2.36 -14.41
N ALA A 53 0.21 1.58 -14.68
CA ALA A 53 0.07 0.16 -14.99
C ALA A 53 -0.44 -0.63 -13.77
N MET A 54 0.13 -0.38 -12.59
CA MET A 54 -0.24 -1.06 -11.34
C MET A 54 -1.63 -0.70 -10.85
N SER A 55 -2.08 0.52 -11.13
CA SER A 55 -3.44 0.97 -10.82
C SER A 55 -4.46 0.62 -11.89
N CYS A 56 -4.08 -0.07 -12.96
CA CYS A 56 -4.95 -0.31 -14.13
C CYS A 56 -5.55 1.00 -14.68
N ASN A 57 -4.73 2.05 -14.73
CA ASN A 57 -5.06 3.42 -15.14
C ASN A 57 -6.11 4.11 -14.25
N GLN A 58 -6.38 3.54 -13.07
CA GLN A 58 -7.18 4.21 -12.03
C GLN A 58 -6.34 5.27 -11.33
N ARG A 59 -6.99 6.35 -10.90
CA ARG A 59 -6.34 7.52 -10.29
C ARG A 59 -6.93 7.77 -8.90
N PRO A 60 -6.59 6.93 -7.90
CA PRO A 60 -7.02 7.15 -6.54
C PRO A 60 -6.41 8.45 -6.00
N ASP A 61 -7.26 9.31 -5.44
CA ASP A 61 -6.83 10.55 -4.82
C ASP A 61 -6.25 10.30 -3.41
N HIS A 62 -5.55 11.29 -2.86
CA HIS A 62 -5.01 11.22 -1.51
C HIS A 62 -6.09 11.02 -0.44
N SER A 63 -7.32 11.50 -0.67
CA SER A 63 -8.47 11.34 0.23
C SER A 63 -9.01 9.91 0.24
N THR A 64 -8.67 9.09 -0.76
CA THR A 64 -8.92 7.65 -0.83
C THR A 64 -7.75 6.87 -0.22
N ILE A 65 -6.52 7.25 -0.56
CA ILE A 65 -5.30 6.55 -0.13
C ILE A 65 -5.07 6.70 1.38
N ALA A 66 -5.23 7.90 1.94
CA ALA A 66 -4.91 8.16 3.34
C ALA A 66 -5.84 7.39 4.32
N PRO A 67 -7.17 7.34 4.13
CA PRO A 67 -8.04 6.51 4.95
C PRO A 67 -7.75 5.02 4.78
N PHE A 68 -7.47 4.56 3.57
CA PHE A 68 -7.09 3.17 3.33
C PHE A 68 -5.84 2.78 4.15
N VAL A 69 -4.77 3.58 4.08
CA VAL A 69 -3.57 3.37 4.89
C VAL A 69 -3.87 3.41 6.39
N SER A 70 -4.70 4.35 6.83
CA SER A 70 -5.06 4.48 8.24
C SER A 70 -5.90 3.31 8.75
N SER A 71 -6.67 2.66 7.88
CA SER A 71 -7.48 1.48 8.19
C SER A 71 -6.68 0.19 8.32
N MET A 72 -5.46 0.13 7.74
CA MET A 72 -4.62 -1.07 7.70
C MET A 72 -3.89 -1.42 9.00
N LYS A 73 -4.11 -0.69 10.10
CA LYS A 73 -3.32 -0.82 11.35
C LYS A 73 -3.28 -2.25 11.90
N ASP A 74 -4.38 -2.98 11.81
CA ASP A 74 -4.47 -4.34 12.34
C ASP A 74 -4.01 -5.39 11.30
N GLN A 75 -4.13 -5.07 10.02
CA GLN A 75 -3.84 -5.95 8.88
C GLN A 75 -2.38 -5.84 8.42
N ILE A 76 -1.65 -4.77 8.76
CA ILE A 76 -0.29 -4.55 8.27
C ILE A 76 0.71 -5.58 8.82
N LYS A 77 0.55 -6.01 10.07
CA LYS A 77 1.42 -7.02 10.69
C LYS A 77 1.31 -8.38 9.99
N PRO A 78 0.12 -8.99 9.81
CA PRO A 78 0.02 -10.25 9.08
C PRO A 78 0.43 -10.09 7.61
N LEU A 79 0.09 -8.97 6.96
CA LEU A 79 0.52 -8.72 5.59
C LEU A 79 2.05 -8.68 5.46
N PHE A 80 2.74 -8.00 6.37
CA PHE A 80 4.19 -7.92 6.35
C PHE A 80 4.83 -9.29 6.59
N ARG A 81 4.25 -10.10 7.47
CA ARG A 81 4.66 -11.50 7.65
C ARG A 81 4.53 -12.29 6.34
N ASP A 82 3.42 -12.14 5.62
CA ASP A 82 3.22 -12.84 4.35
C ASP A 82 4.26 -12.40 3.31
N ILE A 83 4.60 -11.11 3.26
CA ILE A 83 5.68 -10.60 2.41
C ILE A 83 7.02 -11.26 2.76
N LEU A 84 7.37 -11.35 4.05
CA LEU A 84 8.60 -12.02 4.48
C LEU A 84 8.61 -13.50 4.08
N LEU A 85 7.48 -14.20 4.21
CA LEU A 85 7.38 -15.61 3.83
C LEU A 85 7.60 -15.80 2.32
N VAL A 86 7.06 -14.92 1.48
CA VAL A 86 7.32 -14.94 0.04
C VAL A 86 8.80 -14.66 -0.26
N CYS A 87 9.40 -13.67 0.40
CA CYS A 87 10.83 -13.40 0.25
C CYS A 87 11.71 -14.60 0.65
N ASP A 88 11.33 -15.34 1.69
CA ASP A 88 12.03 -16.56 2.11
C ASP A 88 11.93 -17.66 1.04
N GLN A 89 10.73 -17.88 0.49
CA GLN A 89 10.50 -18.85 -0.59
C GLN A 89 11.31 -18.54 -1.85
N GLU A 90 11.50 -17.26 -2.15
CA GLU A 90 12.30 -16.79 -3.28
C GLU A 90 13.82 -16.71 -2.95
N GLY A 91 14.24 -17.13 -1.76
CA GLY A 91 15.65 -17.13 -1.34
C GLY A 91 16.24 -15.73 -1.15
N LEU A 92 15.40 -14.71 -0.96
CA LEU A 92 15.81 -13.32 -0.76
C LEU A 92 16.21 -13.01 0.68
N LEU A 93 15.92 -13.91 1.63
CA LEU A 93 16.31 -13.77 3.03
C LEU A 93 17.62 -14.52 3.29
N GLY A 94 18.66 -13.77 3.68
CA GLY A 94 19.98 -14.35 3.96
C GLY A 94 20.11 -15.09 5.31
N GLY A 95 19.14 -14.93 6.22
CA GLY A 95 19.03 -15.61 7.53
C GLY A 95 20.17 -15.39 8.55
N SER A 96 21.31 -14.83 8.13
CA SER A 96 22.57 -14.76 8.86
C SER A 96 22.92 -13.36 9.38
N PHE A 97 22.24 -12.32 8.89
CA PHE A 97 22.48 -10.93 9.27
C PHE A 97 21.15 -10.22 9.50
N PHE A 98 21.00 -9.64 10.69
CA PHE A 98 19.84 -8.83 11.06
C PHE A 98 20.32 -7.44 11.45
N ALA A 99 19.97 -6.43 10.62
CA ALA A 99 20.24 -5.03 10.91
C ALA A 99 18.98 -4.36 11.43
N ILE A 100 19.12 -3.58 12.50
CA ILE A 100 18.07 -2.75 13.07
C ILE A 100 18.47 -1.30 12.81
N ASP A 101 17.67 -0.59 12.01
CA ASP A 101 17.83 0.85 11.82
C ASP A 101 16.70 1.61 12.55
N GLY A 102 17.06 2.71 13.19
CA GLY A 102 16.15 3.53 13.98
C GLY A 102 15.85 4.85 13.27
N CYS A 103 14.58 5.13 12.99
CA CYS A 103 14.16 6.43 12.48
C CYS A 103 13.75 7.37 13.63
N LYS A 104 14.31 8.58 13.66
CA LYS A 104 13.90 9.63 14.59
C LYS A 104 12.70 10.38 14.02
N MET A 105 11.52 10.10 14.56
CA MET A 105 10.28 10.78 14.17
C MET A 105 10.22 12.17 14.83
N SER A 106 9.96 13.20 14.03
CA SER A 106 9.68 14.55 14.54
C SER A 106 8.34 14.54 15.25
N SER A 107 8.30 14.95 16.51
CA SER A 107 7.04 15.23 17.21
C SER A 107 6.46 16.53 16.67
N ASN A 108 5.20 16.53 16.23
CA ASN A 108 4.43 17.75 15.98
C ASN A 108 3.39 17.98 17.09
#